data_AF-A0A7J4R9A8-F1
#
_entry.id   AF-A0A7J4R9A8-F1
#
_cell.length_a   1.000
_cell.length_b   1.000
_cell.length_c   1.000
_cell.angle_alpha   90.00
_cell.angle_beta   90.00
_cell.angle_gamma   90.00
#
_symmetry.space_group_name_H-M   'P 1'
#
loop_
_entity.id
_entity.type
_entity.pdbx_description
1 polymer ?
#
loop_
_entity_poly.entity_id
_entity_poly.type
_entity_poly.pdbx_seq_one_letter_code
_entity_poly.pdbx_strand_id
1 'polypeptide(L)'
;VNEWAGNWDAVWDNIMLRTRLKESLVSLADQAKMPGLLEAGFVVQANDEFHRISDRIRDEVGSLDSKRIEFEWGEWLKGSVKKINLEKG
;
A
#
# COMPACT_ATOMS: atom_id res chain seq x y z
N VAL A 1 21.71 -0.18 5.67
CA VAL A 1 20.77 0.64 6.49
C VAL A 1 21.58 1.75 7.17
N ASN A 2 21.92 2.81 6.44
CA ASN A 2 22.67 3.97 6.94
C ASN A 2 21.94 5.30 6.68
N GLU A 3 20.75 5.28 6.07
CA GLU A 3 19.98 6.49 5.72
C GLU A 3 19.08 7.00 6.86
N TRP A 4 18.92 6.23 7.95
CA TRP A 4 17.92 6.52 8.99
C TRP A 4 18.54 7.01 10.31
N ALA A 5 19.87 7.11 10.36
CA ALA A 5 20.57 7.63 11.53
C ALA A 5 20.28 9.13 11.68
N GLY A 6 19.23 9.45 12.46
CA GLY A 6 18.89 10.83 12.84
C GLY A 6 17.51 11.33 12.42
N ASN A 7 16.72 10.57 11.63
CA ASN A 7 15.38 10.98 11.22
C ASN A 7 14.29 10.01 11.72
N TRP A 8 14.03 10.07 13.03
CA TRP A 8 13.01 9.25 13.69
C TRP A 8 11.59 9.55 13.21
N ASP A 9 11.33 10.79 12.78
CA ASP A 9 10.03 11.18 12.21
C ASP A 9 9.77 10.43 10.91
N ALA A 10 10.75 10.32 10.01
CA ALA A 10 10.61 9.55 8.77
C ALA A 10 10.36 8.04 9.03
N VAL A 11 10.97 7.48 10.07
CA VAL A 11 10.70 6.10 10.49
C VAL A 11 9.27 5.96 10.99
N TRP A 12 8.83 6.87 11.86
CA TRP A 12 7.48 6.87 12.40
C TRP A 12 6.42 7.06 11.30
N ASP A 13 6.66 7.97 10.36
CA ASP A 13 5.80 8.20 9.21
C ASP A 13 5.68 6.94 8.35
N ASN A 14 6.77 6.19 8.14
CA ASN A 14 6.70 4.92 7.42
C ASN A 14 5.88 3.86 8.17
N ILE A 15 6.01 3.78 9.48
CA ILE A 15 5.19 2.88 10.33
C ILE A 15 3.71 3.26 10.18
N MET A 16 3.38 4.54 10.34
CA MET A 16 2.00 5.03 10.24
C MET A 16 1.41 4.89 8.84
N LEU A 17 2.23 5.03 7.79
CA LEU A 17 1.83 4.74 6.43
C LEU A 17 1.41 3.27 6.30
N ARG A 18 2.27 2.33 6.72
CA ARG A 18 1.97 0.89 6.63
C ARG A 18 0.73 0.49 7.43
N THR A 19 0.49 1.12 8.59
CA THR A 19 -0.74 0.92 9.35
C THR A 19 -1.97 1.29 8.53
N ARG A 20 -1.99 2.47 7.90
CA ARG A 20 -3.12 2.95 7.08
C ARG A 20 -3.36 2.09 5.84
N LEU A 21 -2.30 1.63 5.17
CA LEU A 21 -2.43 0.72 4.03
C LEU A 21 -3.08 -0.61 4.45
N LYS A 22 -2.66 -1.17 5.59
CA LYS A 22 -3.25 -2.41 6.12
C LYS A 22 -4.68 -2.22 6.59
N GLU A 23 -4.99 -1.13 7.27
CA GLU A 23 -6.35 -0.79 7.68
C GLU A 23 -7.27 -0.65 6.46
N SER A 24 -6.81 0.01 5.39
CA SER A 24 -7.53 0.15 4.13
C SER A 24 -7.80 -1.20 3.46
N LEU A 25 -6.81 -2.10 3.44
CA LEU A 25 -6.97 -3.44 2.89
C LEU A 25 -8.04 -4.26 3.63
N VAL A 26 -7.96 -4.27 4.97
CA VAL A 26 -8.91 -5.01 5.82
C VAL A 26 -10.31 -4.42 5.68
N SER A 27 -10.43 -3.10 5.73
CA SER A 27 -11.72 -2.41 5.58
C SER A 27 -12.36 -2.70 4.24
N LEU A 28 -11.58 -2.68 3.15
CA LEU A 28 -12.09 -3.00 1.82
C LEU A 28 -12.50 -4.47 1.68
N ALA A 29 -11.72 -5.40 2.24
CA ALA A 29 -12.04 -6.82 2.25
C ALA A 29 -13.37 -7.11 2.97
N ASP A 30 -13.59 -6.46 4.11
CA ASP A 30 -14.84 -6.58 4.88
C ASP A 30 -16.02 -5.94 4.13
N GLN A 31 -15.88 -4.70 3.66
CA GLN A 31 -16.92 -3.99 2.91
C GLN A 31 -17.33 -4.70 1.62
N ALA A 32 -16.38 -5.27 0.90
CA ALA A 32 -16.62 -6.03 -0.33
C ALA A 32 -17.04 -7.49 -0.07
N LYS A 33 -16.99 -7.95 1.19
CA LYS A 33 -17.18 -9.37 1.58
C LYS A 33 -16.25 -10.32 0.81
N MET A 34 -15.00 -9.89 0.61
CA MET A 34 -13.97 -10.61 -0.14
C MET A 34 -12.80 -11.00 0.78
N PRO A 35 -12.95 -12.04 1.63
CA PRO A 35 -11.86 -12.48 2.50
C PRO A 35 -10.60 -12.91 1.73
N GLY A 36 -10.76 -13.31 0.47
CA GLY A 36 -9.65 -13.62 -0.44
C GLY A 36 -8.62 -12.49 -0.63
N LEU A 37 -8.99 -11.23 -0.35
CA LEU A 37 -8.03 -10.10 -0.36
C LEU A 37 -7.03 -10.16 0.80
N LEU A 38 -7.33 -10.93 1.86
CA LEU A 38 -6.46 -11.11 3.02
C LEU A 38 -5.61 -12.37 2.92
N GLU A 39 -5.78 -13.15 1.86
CA GLU A 39 -4.99 -14.34 1.60
C GLU A 39 -3.60 -13.98 1.07
N ALA A 40 -2.65 -14.90 1.27
CA ALA A 40 -1.23 -14.69 0.96
C ALA A 40 -0.99 -14.16 -0.47
N GLY A 41 -1.72 -14.69 -1.46
CA GLY A 41 -1.56 -14.29 -2.86
C GLY A 41 -1.79 -12.79 -3.08
N PHE A 42 -2.90 -12.24 -2.55
CA PHE A 42 -3.21 -10.82 -2.71
C PHE A 42 -2.35 -9.95 -1.79
N VAL A 43 -2.11 -10.39 -0.55
CA VAL A 43 -1.32 -9.62 0.43
C VAL A 43 0.14 -9.44 -0.03
N VAL A 44 0.74 -10.45 -0.65
CA VAL A 44 2.08 -10.35 -1.25
C VAL A 44 2.07 -9.33 -2.39
N GLN A 45 1.11 -9.43 -3.32
CA GLN A 45 0.99 -8.49 -4.43
C GLN A 45 0.82 -7.04 -3.95
N ALA A 46 -0.01 -6.85 -2.92
CA ALA A 46 -0.25 -5.55 -2.30
C ALA A 46 1.02 -4.96 -1.64
N ASN A 47 1.85 -5.81 -1.04
CA ASN A 47 3.14 -5.40 -0.48
C ASN A 47 4.16 -5.04 -1.58
N ASP A 48 4.23 -5.83 -2.64
CA ASP A 48 5.10 -5.55 -3.79
C ASP A 48 4.74 -4.21 -4.43
N GLU A 49 3.44 -3.93 -4.60
CA GLU A 49 3.00 -2.66 -5.17
C GLU A 49 3.34 -1.47 -4.28
N PHE A 50 3.20 -1.61 -2.96
CA PHE A 50 3.65 -0.57 -2.02
C PHE A 50 5.13 -0.24 -2.23
N HIS A 51 5.99 -1.24 -2.38
CA HIS A 51 7.42 -1.01 -2.64
C HIS A 51 7.66 -0.35 -4.00
N ARG A 52 7.01 -0.81 -5.08
CA ARG A 52 7.12 -0.20 -6.41
C ARG A 52 6.73 1.28 -6.42
N ILE A 53 5.61 1.61 -5.77
CA ILE A 53 5.11 3.00 -5.66
C ILE A 53 6.07 3.84 -4.81
N SER A 54 6.53 3.29 -3.68
CA SER A 54 7.48 3.98 -2.79
C SER A 54 8.81 4.28 -3.49
N ASP A 55 9.35 3.32 -4.24
CA ASP A 55 10.60 3.48 -4.99
C ASP A 55 10.42 4.53 -6.08
N ARG A 56 9.34 4.45 -6.88
CA ARG A 56 9.06 5.45 -7.91
C ARG A 56 8.92 6.87 -7.33
N ILE A 57 8.18 7.04 -6.24
CA ILE A 57 7.99 8.36 -5.62
C ILE A 57 9.30 8.90 -5.06
N ARG A 58 10.11 8.04 -4.44
CA ARG A 58 11.46 8.41 -3.98
C ARG A 58 12.35 8.85 -5.14
N ASP A 59 12.30 8.15 -6.27
CA ASP A 59 13.09 8.49 -7.45
C ASP A 59 12.64 9.81 -8.10
N GLU A 60 11.34 10.13 -8.05
CA GLU A 60 10.77 11.36 -8.59
C GLU A 60 11.03 12.61 -7.72
N VAL A 61 10.92 12.47 -6.39
CA VAL A 61 10.88 13.61 -5.45
C VAL A 61 12.13 13.68 -4.54
N GLY A 62 12.92 12.61 -4.51
CA GLY A 62 14.12 12.49 -3.68
C GLY A 62 13.83 12.02 -2.24
N SER A 63 12.58 11.76 -1.88
CA SER A 63 12.16 11.30 -0.55
C SER A 63 10.85 10.52 -0.62
N LEU A 64 10.50 9.84 0.48
CA LEU A 64 9.19 9.19 0.60
C LEU A 64 8.12 10.23 0.95
N ASP A 65 7.15 10.41 0.06
CA ASP A 65 5.93 11.16 0.35
C ASP A 65 4.81 10.19 0.75
N SER A 66 4.59 10.05 2.05
CA SER A 66 3.60 9.12 2.61
C SER A 66 2.18 9.38 2.10
N LYS A 67 1.77 10.64 1.90
CA LYS A 67 0.41 10.97 1.43
C LYS A 67 0.23 10.55 -0.02
N ARG A 68 1.25 10.79 -0.84
CA ARG A 68 1.24 10.40 -2.25
C ARG A 68 1.27 8.88 -2.40
N ILE A 69 2.09 8.19 -1.60
CA ILE A 69 2.13 6.71 -1.58
C ILE A 69 0.76 6.15 -1.17
N GLU A 70 0.17 6.67 -0.10
CA GLU A 70 -1.16 6.25 0.37
C GLU A 70 -2.24 6.42 -0.70
N PHE A 71 -2.25 7.57 -1.38
CA PHE A 71 -3.19 7.84 -2.46
C PHE A 71 -2.99 6.88 -3.64
N GLU A 72 -1.78 6.78 -4.19
CA GLU A 72 -1.51 5.99 -5.39
C GLU A 72 -1.71 4.49 -5.14
N TRP A 73 -1.31 3.99 -3.96
CA TRP A 73 -1.57 2.60 -3.58
C TRP A 73 -3.06 2.34 -3.36
N GLY A 74 -3.80 3.30 -2.79
CA GLY A 74 -5.25 3.19 -2.61
C GLY A 74 -6.01 3.13 -3.95
N GLU A 75 -5.58 3.89 -4.95
CA GLU A 75 -6.14 3.83 -6.30
C GLU A 75 -5.83 2.48 -6.98
N TRP A 76 -4.60 1.99 -6.83
CA TRP A 76 -4.23 0.65 -7.30
C TRP A 76 -5.08 -0.45 -6.64
N LEU A 77 -5.29 -0.37 -5.32
CA LEU A 77 -6.06 -1.35 -4.56
C LEU A 77 -7.51 -1.43 -5.09
N LYS A 78 -8.16 -0.27 -5.25
CA LYS A 78 -9.53 -0.19 -5.82
C LYS A 78 -9.58 -0.76 -7.24
N GLY A 79 -8.60 -0.46 -8.08
CA GLY A 79 -8.50 -0.99 -9.44
C GLY A 79 -8.36 -2.52 -9.46
N SER A 80 -7.53 -3.06 -8.57
CA SER A 80 -7.30 -4.50 -8.46
C SER A 80 -8.56 -5.25 -8.03
N VAL A 81 -9.31 -4.73 -7.05
CA VAL A 81 -10.58 -5.33 -6.62
C VAL A 81 -11.63 -5.30 -7.74
N LYS A 82 -11.74 -4.20 -8.49
CA LYS A 82 -12.63 -4.12 -9.65
C LYS A 82 -12.29 -5.19 -10.69
N LYS A 83 -11.00 -5.40 -10.98
CA LYS A 83 -10.54 -6.42 -11.93
C LYS A 83 -10.91 -7.84 -11.47
N ILE A 84 -10.67 -8.15 -10.19
CA ILE A 84 -11.03 -9.46 -9.61
C ILE A 84 -12.54 -9.72 -9.73
N ASN A 85 -13.38 -8.70 -9.53
CA ASN A 85 -14.83 -8.84 -9.68
C ASN A 85 -15.26 -9.05 -11.13
N LEU A 86 -14.60 -8.40 -12.10
CA LEU A 86 -14.87 -8.60 -13.52
C LEU A 86 -14.46 -9.99 -14.02
N GLU A 87 -13.40 -10.58 -13.47
CA GLU A 87 -12.92 -11.93 -13.83
C GLU A 87 -13.77 -13.06 -13.22
N LYS A 88 -14.59 -12.75 -12.21
CA LYS A 88 -15.49 -13.70 -11.53
C LYS A 88 -16.93 -13.69 -12.03
N GLY A 89 -17.32 -12.68 -12.82
CA GLY A 89 -18.67 -12.53 -13.40
C GLY A 89 -18.74 -13.07 -14.82
#